data_AF-A0A451AB55-F1
#
_entry.id   AF-A0A451AB55-F1
#
_cell.length_a   1.000
_cell.length_b   1.000
_cell.length_c   1.000
_cell.angle_alpha   90.00
_cell.angle_beta   90.00
_cell.angle_gamma   90.00
#
_symmetry.space_group_name_H-M   'P 1'
#
loop_
_entity.id
_entity.type
_entity.pdbx_description
1 polymer ?
#
loop_
_entity_poly.entity_id
_entity_poly.type
_entity_poly.pdbx_seq_one_letter_code
_entity_poly.pdbx_strand_id
1 'polypeptide(L)'
;MRRIRQRQDKDSAEFLLSDWIKRVAVLGIGMLERFANTLAAFRSGILAYYDFDRLSTGSLEGTNNKIKTLQKMAYGFRDMEFLKLKIKGLHETKYALVG
;
A
#
# COMPACT_ATOMS: atom_id res chain seq x y z
N MET A 1 -11.76 1.65 2.19
CA MET A 1 -10.48 1.29 2.86
C MET A 1 -10.33 1.86 4.28
N ARG A 2 -10.48 3.18 4.54
CA ARG A 2 -10.31 3.78 5.89
C ARG A 2 -11.21 3.16 6.98
N ARG A 3 -12.44 2.77 6.62
CA ARG A 3 -13.39 2.08 7.53
C ARG A 3 -13.03 0.64 7.87
N ILE A 4 -12.25 -0.05 7.02
CA ILE A 4 -11.80 -1.42 7.28
C ILE A 4 -10.77 -1.34 8.42
N ARG A 5 -9.67 -0.60 8.23
CA ARG A 5 -8.59 -0.40 9.23
C ARG A 5 -9.02 0.17 10.59
N GLN A 6 -10.20 0.78 10.70
CA GLN A 6 -10.72 1.30 11.98
C GLN A 6 -11.45 0.25 12.83
N ARG A 7 -11.82 -0.91 12.25
CA ARG A 7 -12.43 -2.01 13.02
C ARG A 7 -11.35 -2.74 13.80
N GLN A 8 -11.66 -3.16 15.03
CA GLN A 8 -10.73 -3.91 15.89
C GLN A 8 -10.67 -5.39 15.51
N ASP A 9 -11.66 -5.89 14.78
CA ASP A 9 -11.93 -7.31 14.60
C ASP A 9 -11.89 -7.73 13.12
N LYS A 10 -11.25 -8.88 12.86
CA LYS A 10 -10.95 -9.41 11.52
C LYS A 10 -12.21 -9.88 10.80
N ASP A 11 -13.15 -10.50 11.52
CA ASP A 11 -14.43 -10.99 10.98
C ASP A 11 -15.30 -9.83 10.49
N SER A 12 -15.34 -8.74 11.27
CA SER A 12 -16.07 -7.52 10.88
C SER A 12 -15.48 -6.87 9.61
N ALA A 13 -14.15 -6.88 9.48
CA ALA A 13 -13.46 -6.38 8.30
C ALA A 13 -13.73 -7.26 7.06
N GLU A 14 -13.74 -8.57 7.26
CA GLU A 14 -14.04 -9.56 6.24
C GLU A 14 -15.49 -9.43 5.72
N PHE A 15 -16.45 -9.32 6.63
CA PHE A 15 -17.86 -9.15 6.29
C PHE A 15 -18.08 -7.88 5.45
N LEU A 16 -17.48 -6.76 5.85
CA LEU A 16 -17.62 -5.48 5.15
C LEU A 16 -16.99 -5.50 3.75
N LEU A 17 -15.87 -6.21 3.58
CA LEU A 17 -15.25 -6.40 2.27
C LEU A 17 -16.17 -7.23 1.35
N SER A 18 -16.70 -8.34 1.87
CA SER A 18 -17.62 -9.22 1.14
C SER A 18 -18.94 -8.52 0.79
N ASP A 19 -19.51 -7.74 1.72
CA ASP A 19 -20.73 -6.95 1.48
C ASP A 19 -20.51 -5.89 0.39
N TRP A 20 -19.36 -5.22 0.42
CA TRP A 20 -19.02 -4.22 -0.59
C TRP A 20 -18.82 -4.84 -1.98
N ILE A 21 -18.15 -5.99 -2.08
CA ILE A 21 -18.00 -6.73 -3.35
C ILE A 21 -19.37 -7.11 -3.91
N LYS A 22 -20.28 -7.62 -3.07
CA LYS A 22 -21.66 -7.96 -3.47
C LYS A 22 -22.43 -6.75 -4.00
N ARG A 23 -22.33 -5.60 -3.32
CA ARG A 23 -22.98 -4.35 -3.78
C ARG A 23 -22.45 -3.90 -5.13
N VAL A 24 -21.13 -4.00 -5.34
CA VAL A 24 -20.51 -3.64 -6.62
C VAL A 24 -20.98 -4.55 -7.75
N ALA A 25 -21.13 -5.85 -7.50
CA ALA A 25 -21.70 -6.79 -8.47
C ALA A 25 -23.15 -6.45 -8.85
N VAL A 26 -23.96 -5.98 -7.89
CA VAL A 26 -25.34 -5.53 -8.16
C VAL A 26 -25.39 -4.22 -8.97
N LEU A 27 -24.40 -3.34 -8.81
CA LEU A 27 -24.34 -2.06 -9.51
C LEU A 27 -23.95 -2.18 -10.99
N GLY A 28 -23.36 -3.30 -11.43
CA GLY A 28 -23.05 -3.58 -12.84
C GLY A 28 -22.05 -2.61 -13.49
N ILE A 29 -21.29 -1.86 -12.70
CA ILE A 29 -20.30 -0.91 -13.19
C ILE A 29 -18.99 -1.66 -13.43
N GLY A 30 -18.69 -1.98 -14.69
CA GLY A 30 -17.53 -2.82 -15.04
C GLY A 30 -16.17 -2.35 -14.52
N MET A 31 -15.98 -1.04 -14.32
CA MET A 31 -14.75 -0.51 -13.68
C MET A 31 -14.67 -0.90 -12.19
N LEU A 32 -15.79 -0.81 -11.48
CA LEU A 32 -15.86 -1.18 -10.07
C LEU A 32 -15.78 -2.69 -9.89
N GLU A 33 -16.36 -3.48 -10.80
CA GLU A 33 -16.22 -4.94 -10.77
C GLU A 33 -14.77 -5.39 -10.93
N ARG A 34 -14.02 -4.80 -11.87
CA ARG A 34 -12.58 -5.07 -12.01
C ARG A 34 -11.81 -4.74 -10.73
N PHE A 35 -12.16 -3.61 -10.11
CA PHE A 35 -11.54 -3.20 -8.85
C PHE A 35 -11.94 -4.13 -7.68
N ALA A 36 -13.19 -4.58 -7.63
CA ALA A 36 -13.69 -5.54 -6.64
C ALA A 36 -13.02 -6.92 -6.80
N ASN A 37 -12.82 -7.39 -8.03
CA ASN A 37 -12.09 -8.62 -8.31
C ASN A 37 -10.63 -8.53 -7.86
N THR A 38 -9.99 -7.38 -8.10
CA THR A 38 -8.64 -7.11 -7.58
C THR A 38 -8.63 -7.18 -6.05
N LEU A 39 -9.58 -6.52 -5.38
CA LEU A 39 -9.69 -6.55 -3.93
C LEU A 39 -9.97 -7.95 -3.36
N ALA A 40 -10.78 -8.77 -4.06
CA ALA A 40 -11.04 -10.15 -3.69
C ALA A 40 -9.77 -11.01 -3.79
N ALA A 41 -8.97 -10.83 -4.86
CA ALA A 41 -7.70 -11.54 -5.04
C ALA A 41 -6.68 -11.20 -3.94
N PHE A 42 -6.65 -9.96 -3.46
CA PHE A 42 -5.76 -9.52 -2.38
C PHE A 42 -6.38 -9.60 -0.98
N ARG A 43 -7.54 -10.26 -0.82
CA ARG A 43 -8.27 -10.37 0.45
C ARG A 43 -7.41 -10.90 1.60
N SER A 44 -6.63 -11.95 1.35
CA SER A 44 -5.74 -12.55 2.35
C SER A 44 -4.68 -11.56 2.84
N GLY A 45 -4.06 -10.79 1.93
CA GLY A 45 -3.09 -9.75 2.28
C GLY A 45 -3.71 -8.56 3.03
N ILE A 46 -4.96 -8.21 2.71
CA ILE A 46 -5.70 -7.16 3.41
C ILE A 46 -6.05 -7.61 4.84
N LEU A 47 -6.45 -8.87 5.02
CA LEU A 47 -6.81 -9.43 6.33
C LEU A 47 -5.58 -9.75 7.18
N ALA A 48 -4.44 -10.05 6.58
CA ALA A 48 -3.16 -10.24 7.28
C ALA A 48 -2.75 -9.00 8.09
N TYR A 49 -3.27 -7.80 7.76
CA TYR A 49 -3.14 -6.61 8.59
C TYR A 49 -3.55 -6.84 10.05
N TYR A 50 -4.57 -7.68 10.29
CA TYR A 50 -5.08 -7.97 11.64
C TYR A 50 -4.28 -9.05 12.37
N ASP A 51 -3.66 -9.98 11.63
CA ASP A 51 -2.89 -11.09 12.22
C ASP A 51 -1.49 -10.66 12.70
N PHE A 52 -0.94 -9.58 12.13
CA PHE A 52 0.44 -9.11 12.41
C PHE A 52 0.47 -7.73 13.11
N ASP A 53 -0.23 -7.61 14.24
CA ASP A 53 -0.22 -6.41 15.12
C ASP A 53 -0.43 -5.08 14.36
N ARG A 54 -1.38 -5.07 13.41
CA ARG A 54 -1.74 -3.88 12.61
C ARG A 54 -0.54 -3.28 11.86
N LEU A 55 0.24 -4.13 11.19
CA LEU A 55 1.26 -3.81 10.18
C LEU A 55 1.31 -2.32 9.83
N SER A 56 2.15 -1.55 10.54
CA SER A 56 2.22 -0.10 10.37
C SER A 56 2.73 0.20 8.95
N THR A 57 1.84 0.69 8.08
CA THR A 57 2.24 1.14 6.74
C THR A 57 3.10 2.40 6.79
N GLY A 58 3.28 3.04 7.95
CA GLY A 58 4.05 4.28 8.10
C GLY A 58 5.52 4.14 7.66
N SER A 59 6.19 3.05 8.04
CA SER A 59 7.59 2.82 7.63
C SER A 59 7.72 2.56 6.12
N LEU A 60 6.76 1.83 5.55
CA LEU A 60 6.70 1.56 4.10
C LEU A 60 6.37 2.83 3.31
N GLU A 61 5.43 3.65 3.79
CA GLU A 61 5.07 4.93 3.19
C GLU A 61 6.22 5.95 3.26
N GLY A 62 6.92 6.01 4.40
CA GLY A 62 8.14 6.81 4.55
C GLY A 62 9.24 6.38 3.57
N THR A 63 9.40 5.07 3.36
CA THR A 63 10.35 4.53 2.39
C THR A 63 9.97 4.90 0.96
N ASN A 64 8.68 4.74 0.59
CA ASN A 64 8.18 5.14 -0.73
C ASN A 64 8.37 6.64 -0.99
N ASN A 65 8.14 7.49 0.00
CA ASN A 65 8.38 8.93 -0.12
C ASN A 65 9.87 9.25 -0.31
N LYS A 66 10.78 8.58 0.41
CA LYS A 66 12.22 8.75 0.20
C LYS A 66 12.66 8.32 -1.21
N ILE A 67 12.15 7.19 -1.72
CA ILE A 67 12.44 6.71 -3.08
C ILE A 67 11.89 7.71 -4.12
N LYS A 68 10.68 8.22 -3.92
CA LYS A 68 10.07 9.22 -4.81
C LYS A 68 10.88 10.51 -4.83
N THR A 69 11.35 10.99 -3.68
CA THR A 69 12.23 12.16 -3.57
C THR A 69 13.57 11.90 -4.26
N LEU A 70 14.18 10.73 -4.06
CA LEU A 70 15.42 10.34 -4.71
C LEU A 70 15.29 10.37 -6.25
N GLN A 71 14.20 9.80 -6.79
CA GLN A 71 13.93 9.83 -8.23
C GLN A 71 13.70 11.26 -8.75
N LYS A 72 13.01 12.12 -7.98
CA LYS A 72 12.78 13.52 -8.32
C LYS A 72 14.09 14.32 -8.36
N MET A 73 14.98 14.12 -7.38
CA MET A 73 16.29 14.76 -7.33
C MET A 73 17.20 14.35 -8.49
N ALA A 74 17.05 13.11 -8.97
CA ALA A 74 17.83 12.60 -10.09
C ALA A 74 17.25 12.95 -11.48
N TYR A 75 16.07 13.61 -11.55
CA TYR A 75 15.30 13.75 -12.80
C TYR A 75 15.09 12.42 -13.54
N GLY A 76 14.90 11.34 -12.77
CA GLY A 76 14.80 9.97 -13.27
C GLY A 76 16.14 9.28 -13.44
N PHE A 77 16.23 8.02 -13.01
CA PHE A 77 17.38 7.17 -13.26
C PHE A 77 17.15 6.40 -14.58
N ARG A 78 18.11 6.49 -15.52
CA ARG A 78 18.09 5.66 -16.74
C ARG A 78 18.54 4.24 -16.49
N ASP A 79 19.40 4.05 -15.49
CA ASP A 79 19.95 2.75 -15.12
C ASP A 79 19.23 2.18 -13.88
N MET A 80 18.58 1.04 -14.07
CA MET A 80 17.79 0.39 -13.03
C MET A 80 18.63 -0.32 -11.98
N GLU A 81 19.85 -0.74 -12.30
CA GLU A 81 20.77 -1.31 -11.32
C GLU A 81 21.29 -0.23 -10.37
N PHE A 82 21.60 0.94 -10.90
CA PHE A 82 22.01 2.10 -10.14
C PHE A 82 20.89 2.60 -9.22
N LEU A 83 19.64 2.60 -9.69
CA LEU A 83 18.48 2.88 -8.85
C LEU A 83 18.38 1.86 -7.70
N LYS A 84 18.53 0.56 -7.97
CA LYS A 84 18.51 -0.49 -6.91
C LYS A 84 19.61 -0.28 -5.88
N LEU A 85 20.82 0.06 -6.31
CA LEU A 85 21.95 0.37 -5.41
C LEU A 85 21.65 1.59 -4.53
N LYS A 86 21.09 2.66 -5.09
CA LYS A 86 20.68 3.85 -4.34
C LYS A 86 19.54 3.58 -3.35
N ILE A 87 18.58 2.72 -3.70
CA ILE A 87 17.51 2.29 -2.78
C ILE A 87 18.09 1.47 -1.63
N LYS A 88 19.04 0.57 -1.90
CA LYS A 88 19.72 -0.21 -0.86
C LYS A 88 20.50 0.70 0.10
N GLY A 89 21.20 1.72 -0.40
CA GLY A 89 21.92 2.71 0.42
C GLY A 89 21.06 3.81 1.04
N LEU A 90 19.74 3.82 0.81
CA LEU A 90 18.82 4.87 1.28
C LEU A 90 18.72 4.94 2.81
N HIS A 91 19.06 3.85 3.50
CA HIS A 91 19.14 3.79 4.95
C HIS A 91 20.41 4.46 5.52
N GLU A 92 21.46 4.61 4.70
CA GLU A 92 22.73 5.24 5.07
C GLU A 92 22.71 6.75 4.82
N THR A 93 21.86 7.21 3.89
CA THR A 93 21.66 8.64 3.64
C THR A 93 20.88 9.28 4.80
N LYS A 94 21.61 9.76 5.82
CA LYS A 94 21.09 10.75 6.76
C LYS A 94 20.88 12.05 6.00
N TYR A 95 19.63 12.52 5.94
CA TYR A 95 19.39 13.94 5.68
C TYR A 95 20.02 14.70 6.84
N ALA A 96 21.25 15.19 6.64
CA ALA A 96 21.74 16.28 7.43
C ALA A 96 20.85 17.46 7.04
N LEU A 97 19.83 17.73 7.86
CA LEU A 97 19.16 19.03 7.89
C LEU A 97 20.22 20.02 8.38
N VAL A 98 21.13 20.41 7.49
CA VAL A 98 21.98 21.57 7.70
C VAL A 98 21.11 22.76 7.29
N GLY A 99 20.41 23.27 8.29
CA GLY A 99 19.86 24.61 8.33
C GLY A 99 20.55 25.35 9.47
#